data_AF-A0A658NR85-F1
#
_entry.id   AF-A0A658NR85-F1
#
_cell.length_a   1.000
_cell.length_b   1.000
_cell.length_c   1.000
_cell.angle_alpha   90.00
_cell.angle_beta   90.00
_cell.angle_gamma   90.00
#
_symmetry.space_group_name_H-M   'P 1'
#
loop_
_entity.id
_entity.type
_entity.pdbx_description
1 polymer ?
#
loop_
_entity_poly.entity_id
_entity_poly.type
_entity_poly.pdbx_seq_one_letter_code
_entity_poly.pdbx_strand_id
1 'polypeptide(L)'
;AAALDKGYNPASIVLDSPVVFRDRRGKTWQPQNDGGGFRGPLRLREALVQSRNLVSVRLLDAIGVQYARPYIAQFGFDEAELPPNL
;
A
#
# COMPACT_ATOMS: atom_id res chain seq x y z
N ALA A 1 4.88 -7.08 -6.13
CA ALA A 1 5.71 -8.27 -5.85
C ALA A 1 5.75 -8.56 -4.35
N ALA A 2 6.19 -7.63 -3.50
CA ALA A 2 6.28 -7.80 -2.03
C ALA A 2 5.04 -8.43 -1.35
N ALA A 3 3.84 -7.95 -1.69
CA ALA A 3 2.61 -8.51 -1.15
C ALA A 3 2.33 -9.95 -1.59
N LEU A 4 2.72 -10.31 -2.82
CA LEU A 4 2.55 -11.68 -3.31
C LEU A 4 3.42 -12.66 -2.51
N ASP A 5 4.64 -12.24 -2.20
CA ASP A 5 5.58 -13.02 -1.37
C ASP A 5 5.12 -13.11 0.10
N LYS A 6 4.20 -12.23 0.52
CA LYS A 6 3.48 -12.28 1.81
C LYS A 6 2.17 -13.07 1.77
N GLY A 7 1.88 -13.78 0.68
CA GLY A 7 0.72 -14.66 0.56
C GLY A 7 -0.51 -14.04 -0.11
N TYR A 8 -0.42 -12.79 -0.58
CA TYR A 8 -1.45 -12.25 -1.46
C TYR A 8 -1.37 -12.92 -2.84
N ASN A 9 -2.49 -13.01 -3.52
CA ASN A 9 -2.54 -13.49 -4.89
C ASN A 9 -3.44 -12.58 -5.73
N PRO A 10 -3.43 -12.70 -7.08
CA PRO A 10 -4.24 -11.85 -7.95
C PRO A 10 -5.76 -11.89 -7.69
N ALA A 11 -6.25 -12.93 -7.00
CA ALA A 11 -7.65 -13.07 -6.61
C ALA A 11 -7.95 -12.60 -5.17
N SER A 12 -6.93 -12.24 -4.38
CA SER A 12 -7.10 -11.68 -3.04
C SER A 12 -8.03 -10.47 -3.09
N ILE A 13 -8.99 -10.45 -2.19
CA ILE A 13 -9.90 -9.31 -2.01
C ILE A 13 -9.19 -8.25 -1.20
N VAL A 14 -9.17 -7.03 -1.75
CA VAL A 14 -8.60 -5.83 -1.15
C VAL A 14 -9.68 -4.76 -1.07
N LEU A 15 -9.52 -3.83 -0.13
CA LEU A 15 -10.53 -2.81 0.15
C LEU A 15 -10.10 -1.46 -0.42
N ASP A 16 -10.90 -0.93 -1.34
CA ASP A 16 -10.80 0.44 -1.83
C ASP A 16 -11.86 1.32 -1.14
N SER A 17 -11.52 1.78 0.07
CA SER A 17 -12.36 2.60 0.92
C SER A 17 -11.51 3.64 1.68
N PRO A 18 -12.13 4.70 2.23
CA PRO A 18 -11.42 5.68 3.05
C PRO A 18 -10.55 5.01 4.12
N VAL A 19 -9.36 5.55 4.32
CA VAL A 19 -8.42 5.13 5.37
C VAL A 19 -7.75 6.38 5.94
N VAL A 20 -7.46 6.33 7.23
CA VAL A 20 -6.86 7.43 7.98
C VAL A 20 -5.67 6.88 8.74
N PHE A 21 -4.49 7.46 8.50
CA PHE A 21 -3.28 7.13 9.22
C PHE A 21 -2.91 8.26 10.17
N ARG A 22 -2.43 7.91 11.35
CA ARG A 22 -1.99 8.89 12.35
C ARG A 22 -0.54 8.63 12.70
N ASP A 23 0.30 9.64 12.52
CA ASP A 23 1.71 9.53 12.88
C ASP A 23 1.92 9.66 14.40
N ARG A 24 3.14 9.38 14.86
CA ARG A 24 3.54 9.50 16.27
C ARG A 24 3.48 10.93 16.80
N ARG A 25 3.42 11.93 15.92
CA ARG A 25 3.30 13.36 16.23
C ARG A 25 1.84 13.83 16.25
N GLY A 26 0.89 12.92 16.04
CA GLY A 26 -0.54 13.20 16.01
C GLY A 26 -1.04 13.81 14.70
N LYS A 27 -0.18 13.97 13.68
CA LYS A 27 -0.58 14.41 12.34
C LYS A 27 -1.38 13.30 11.68
N THR A 28 -2.50 13.69 11.09
CA THR A 28 -3.40 12.77 10.39
C THR A 28 -3.15 12.89 8.89
N TRP A 29 -3.01 11.74 8.22
CA TRP A 29 -2.91 11.62 6.77
C TRP A 29 -4.09 10.81 6.24
N GLN A 30 -4.77 11.35 5.24
CA GLN A 30 -5.95 10.76 4.60
C GLN A 30 -5.71 10.70 3.09
N PRO A 31 -5.15 9.60 2.57
CA PRO A 31 -4.93 9.45 1.13
C PRO A 31 -6.24 9.41 0.36
N GLN A 32 -6.17 9.72 -0.94
CA GLN A 32 -7.30 9.65 -1.86
C GLN A 32 -6.84 9.05 -3.20
N ASN A 33 -7.78 8.47 -3.96
CA ASN A 33 -7.54 8.04 -5.34
C ASN A 33 -7.55 9.26 -6.27
N ASP A 34 -6.73 9.26 -7.32
CA ASP A 34 -6.58 10.41 -8.24
C ASP A 34 -7.90 10.83 -8.93
N GLY A 35 -8.73 9.86 -9.31
CA GLY A 35 -10.06 10.11 -9.90
C GLY A 35 -11.20 10.20 -8.87
N GLY A 36 -10.88 10.17 -7.58
CA GLY A 36 -11.87 10.06 -6.51
C GLY A 36 -12.65 8.73 -6.53
N GLY A 37 -13.65 8.66 -5.65
CA GLY A 37 -14.56 7.52 -5.53
C GLY A 37 -13.96 6.25 -4.93
N PHE A 38 -14.85 5.37 -4.48
CA PHE A 38 -14.53 4.12 -3.81
C PHE A 38 -15.21 2.98 -4.54
N ARG A 39 -14.50 1.87 -4.73
CA ARG A 39 -15.07 0.64 -5.31
C ARG A 39 -15.42 -0.40 -4.26
N GLY A 40 -15.07 -0.17 -2.98
CA GLY A 40 -15.28 -1.14 -1.93
C GLY A 40 -14.38 -2.37 -2.13
N PRO A 41 -14.85 -3.59 -1.83
CA PRO A 41 -14.09 -4.81 -2.06
C PRO A 41 -13.88 -5.08 -3.56
N LEU A 42 -12.62 -5.26 -3.98
CA LEU A 42 -12.25 -5.65 -5.35
C LEU A 42 -11.06 -6.60 -5.34
N ARG A 43 -10.74 -7.22 -6.48
CA ARG A 43 -9.58 -8.11 -6.57
C ARG A 43 -8.28 -7.31 -6.68
N LEU A 44 -7.20 -7.83 -6.10
CA LEU A 44 -5.87 -7.20 -6.15
C LEU A 44 -5.41 -6.89 -7.58
N ARG A 45 -5.66 -7.79 -8.54
CA ARG A 45 -5.33 -7.53 -9.95
C ARG A 45 -6.08 -6.34 -10.54
N GLU A 46 -7.35 -6.17 -10.17
CA GLU A 46 -8.19 -5.07 -10.67
C GLU A 46 -7.71 -3.74 -10.07
N ALA A 47 -7.34 -3.76 -8.79
CA ALA A 47 -6.77 -2.60 -8.12
C ALA A 47 -5.43 -2.15 -8.72
N LEU A 48 -4.56 -3.09 -9.10
CA LEU A 48 -3.29 -2.81 -9.77
C LEU A 48 -3.51 -2.21 -11.17
N VAL A 49 -4.40 -2.82 -11.97
CA VAL A 49 -4.73 -2.31 -13.32
C VAL A 49 -5.29 -0.89 -13.26
N GLN A 50 -6.07 -0.57 -12.24
CA GLN A 50 -6.72 0.74 -12.08
C GLN A 50 -5.89 1.72 -11.23
N SER A 51 -4.66 1.36 -10.85
CA SER A 51 -3.75 2.17 -10.03
C SER A 51 -4.44 2.78 -8.79
N ARG A 52 -5.16 1.95 -8.01
CA ARG A 52 -5.92 2.44 -6.84
C ARG A 52 -4.96 2.75 -5.67
N ASN A 53 -4.68 4.03 -5.43
CA ASN A 53 -3.81 4.51 -4.36
C ASN A 53 -4.21 3.95 -2.98
N LEU A 54 -5.50 3.95 -2.65
CA LEU A 54 -5.98 3.46 -1.35
C LEU A 54 -5.66 1.98 -1.11
N VAL A 55 -5.68 1.17 -2.17
CA VAL A 55 -5.27 -0.23 -2.10
C VAL A 55 -3.77 -0.34 -1.90
N SER A 56 -2.96 0.43 -2.65
CA SER A 56 -1.51 0.42 -2.51
C SER A 56 -1.05 0.75 -1.09
N VAL A 57 -1.64 1.79 -0.49
CA VAL A 57 -1.31 2.20 0.88
C VAL A 57 -1.72 1.14 1.90
N ARG A 58 -2.92 0.56 1.78
CA ARG A 58 -3.37 -0.54 2.65
C ARG A 58 -2.49 -1.78 2.50
N LEU A 59 -2.03 -2.07 1.30
CA LEU A 59 -1.17 -3.21 1.04
C LEU A 59 0.20 -3.03 1.68
N LEU A 60 0.76 -1.82 1.59
CA LEU A 60 2.00 -1.45 2.27
C LEU A 60 1.86 -1.56 3.80
N ASP A 61 0.76 -1.05 4.35
CA ASP A 61 0.43 -1.17 5.78
C ASP A 61 0.33 -2.64 6.21
N ALA A 62 -0.36 -3.48 5.42
CA ALA A 62 -0.54 -4.90 5.70
C ALA A 62 0.77 -5.71 5.68
N ILE A 63 1.68 -5.42 4.74
CA ILE A 63 2.99 -6.11 4.69
C ILE A 63 4.00 -5.54 5.69
N GLY A 64 3.78 -4.30 6.14
CA GLY A 64 4.64 -3.56 7.07
C GLY A 64 5.85 -2.91 6.40
N VAL A 65 6.17 -1.69 6.83
CA VAL A 65 7.29 -0.88 6.31
C VAL A 65 8.64 -1.56 6.54
N GLN A 66 8.80 -2.27 7.66
CA GLN A 66 10.01 -3.00 8.02
C GLN A 66 10.32 -4.13 7.04
N TYR A 67 9.28 -4.73 6.44
CA TYR A 67 9.46 -5.72 5.38
C TYR A 67 9.59 -5.06 4.01
N ALA A 68 8.80 -4.02 3.74
CA ALA A 68 8.78 -3.36 2.45
C ALA A 68 10.12 -2.68 2.10
N ARG A 69 10.79 -2.03 3.07
CA ARG A 69 12.05 -1.29 2.81
C ARG A 69 13.18 -2.20 2.29
N PRO A 70 13.57 -3.30 2.98
CA PRO A 70 14.56 -4.23 2.45
C PRO A 70 14.12 -4.90 1.14
N TYR A 71 12.81 -5.12 0.97
CA TYR A 71 12.28 -5.69 -0.26
C TYR A 71 12.47 -4.75 -1.45
N ILE A 72 12.19 -3.45 -1.28
CA ILE A 72 12.38 -2.43 -2.32
C ILE A 72 13.88 -2.30 -2.65
N ALA A 73 14.77 -2.37 -1.67
CA ALA A 73 16.22 -2.30 -1.90
C ALA A 73 16.74 -3.38 -2.87
N GLN A 74 16.08 -4.54 -2.95
CA GLN A 74 16.43 -5.60 -3.91
C GLN A 74 16.25 -5.19 -5.38
N PHE A 75 15.50 -4.11 -5.64
CA PHE A 75 15.28 -3.54 -6.98
C PHE A 75 16.27 -2.40 -7.31
N GLY A 76 17.32 -2.22 -6.50
CA GLY A 76 18.39 -1.24 -6.76
C GLY A 76 18.18 0.14 -6.13
N PHE A 77 17.19 0.30 -5.25
CA PHE A 77 17.00 1.51 -4.46
C PHE A 77 17.90 1.51 -3.22
N ASP A 78 18.42 2.68 -2.84
CA ASP A 78 19.12 2.83 -1.57
C ASP A 78 18.12 2.82 -0.41
N GLU A 79 18.27 1.86 0.51
CA GLU A 79 17.42 1.76 1.68
C GLU A 79 17.50 3.01 2.58
N ALA A 80 18.65 3.68 2.64
CA ALA A 80 18.85 4.89 3.44
C ALA A 80 17.98 6.05 2.96
N GLU A 81 17.62 6.08 1.68
CA GLU A 81 16.73 7.08 1.10
C GLU A 81 15.24 6.75 1.31
N LEU A 82 14.91 5.52 1.70
CA LEU A 82 13.53 5.10 1.96
C LEU A 82 13.07 5.55 3.35
N PRO A 83 11.95 6.30 3.46
CA PRO A 83 11.43 6.78 4.75
C PRO A 83 11.21 5.62 5.75
N PRO A 84 11.65 5.76 7.01
CA PRO A 84 11.46 4.73 8.03
C PRO A 84 10.01 4.64 8.52
N ASN A 85 9.22 5.69 8.24
CA ASN A 85 7.81 5.81 8.55
C ASN A 85 7.06 6.20 7.26
N LEU A 86 6.66 5.17 6.49
CA LEU A 86 5.67 5.33 5.42
C LEU A 86 4.26 5.26 6.01
#